data_AF-A0A4V4HHE3-F1
#
_entry.id   AF-A0A4V4HHE3-F1
#
_cell.length_a   1.000
_cell.length_b   1.000
_cell.length_c   1.000
_cell.angle_alpha   90.00
_cell.angle_beta   90.00
_cell.angle_gamma   90.00
#
_symmetry.space_group_name_H-M   'P 1'
#
loop_
_entity.id
_entity.type
_entity.pdbx_description
1 polymer ?
#
loop_
_entity_poly.entity_id
_entity_poly.type
_entity_poly.pdbx_seq_one_letter_code
_entity_poly.pdbx_strand_id
1 'polypeptide(L)' 'MARGRPLSQDLRCLLIYMGCHLHLEDVVKYSGIPRCTVQHTFEDHWIEGHARHTRIMEAQRRARKS' A
#
# COMPACT_ATOMS: atom_id res chain seq x y z
N MET A 1 -6.34 22.35 0.99
CA MET A 1 -5.15 21.53 1.31
C MET A 1 -4.38 21.29 0.02
N ALA A 2 -3.16 21.79 -0.10
CA ALA A 2 -2.35 21.60 -1.30
C ALA A 2 -1.96 20.11 -1.42
N ARG A 3 -2.59 19.39 -2.35
CA ARG A 3 -2.15 18.04 -2.73
C ARG A 3 -0.82 18.20 -3.46
N GLY A 4 0.28 17.91 -2.76
CA GLY A 4 1.61 17.84 -3.36
C GLY A 4 1.66 16.84 -4.51
N ARG A 5 2.76 16.83 -5.27
CA ARG A 5 2.91 15.88 -6.37
C ARG A 5 2.77 14.45 -5.85
N PRO A 6 2.05 13.56 -6.56
CA PRO A 6 1.96 12.16 -6.18
C PRO A 6 3.34 11.52 -6.15
N LEU A 7 3.59 10.66 -5.16
CA LEU A 7 4.81 9.86 -5.10
C LEU A 7 4.96 9.03 -6.37
N SER A 8 6.20 8.92 -6.89
CA SER A 8 6.52 8.01 -7.98
C SER A 8 6.24 6.56 -7.56
N GLN A 9 5.96 5.71 -8.54
CA GLN A 9 5.67 4.30 -8.30
C GLN A 9 6.82 3.60 -7.58
N ASP A 10 8.07 3.85 -8.01
CA ASP A 10 9.26 3.27 -7.36
C ASP A 10 9.36 3.66 -5.89
N LEU A 11 9.08 4.91 -5.56
CA LEU A 11 9.12 5.40 -4.19
C LEU A 11 7.99 4.79 -3.34
N ARG A 12 6.79 4.62 -3.90
CA ARG A 12 5.70 3.90 -3.21
C ARG A 12 6.08 2.45 -2.92
N CYS A 13 6.65 1.74 -3.90
CA CYS A 13 7.11 0.36 -3.73
C CYS A 13 8.18 0.26 -2.63
N LEU A 14 9.12 1.20 -2.60
CA LEU A 14 10.19 1.22 -1.62
C LEU A 14 9.66 1.49 -0.21
N LEU A 15 8.71 2.43 -0.06
CA LEU A 15 8.03 2.68 1.22
C LEU A 15 7.28 1.44 1.72
N ILE A 16 6.52 0.77 0.85
CA ILE A 16 5.79 -0.46 1.20
C ILE A 16 6.78 -1.56 1.63
N TYR A 17 7.84 -1.77 0.87
CA TYR A 17 8.89 -2.73 1.19
C TYR A 17 9.50 -2.46 2.57
N MET A 18 9.87 -1.21 2.85
CA MET A 18 10.37 -0.82 4.17
C MET A 18 9.32 -1.04 5.27
N GLY A 19 8.05 -0.70 5.02
CA GLY A 19 6.95 -0.91 5.95
C GLY A 19 6.64 -2.37 6.27
N CYS A 20 7.05 -3.32 5.43
CA CYS A 20 6.96 -4.74 5.73
C CYS A 20 7.98 -5.21 6.79
N HIS A 21 9.07 -4.46 6.98
CA HIS A 21 10.18 -4.86 7.84
C HIS A 21 10.46 -3.90 8.99
N LEU A 22 9.96 -2.67 8.92
CA LEU A 22 10.24 -1.58 9.85
C LEU A 22 8.95 -0.96 10.38
N HIS A 23 9.04 -0.37 11.57
CA HIS A 23 7.93 0.40 12.13
C HIS A 23 7.74 1.71 11.36
N LEU A 24 6.51 2.23 11.36
CA LEU A 24 6.14 3.46 10.65
C LEU A 24 7.10 4.64 10.96
N GLU A 25 7.54 4.77 12.21
CA GLU A 25 8.43 5.85 12.63
C GLU A 25 9.82 5.73 12.00
N ASP A 26 10.35 4.51 11.86
CA ASP A 26 11.61 4.24 11.19
C ASP A 26 11.48 4.51 9.68
N VAL A 27 10.37 4.12 9.06
CA VAL A 27 10.13 4.41 7.64
C VAL A 27 10.10 5.92 7.40
N VAL A 28 9.44 6.69 8.25
CA VAL A 28 9.42 8.15 8.16
C VAL A 28 10.82 8.74 8.33
N LYS A 29 11.57 8.24 9.33
CA LYS A 29 12.94 8.69 9.61
C LYS A 29 13.89 8.44 8.44
N TYR A 30 13.85 7.26 7.83
CA TYR A 30 14.77 6.88 6.76
C TYR A 30 14.36 7.40 5.38
N SER A 31 13.06 7.54 5.10
CA SER A 31 12.59 7.99 3.79
C SER A 31 12.54 9.52 3.64
N GLY A 32 12.51 10.27 4.74
CA GLY A 32 12.31 11.72 4.72
C GLY A 32 10.91 12.14 4.25
N ILE A 33 9.99 11.19 4.07
CA ILE A 33 8.63 11.42 3.62
C ILE A 33 7.74 11.74 4.82
N PRO A 34 6.83 12.72 4.72
CA PRO A 34 5.90 13.03 5.80
C PRO A 34 5.09 11.81 6.24
N ARG A 35 4.92 11.65 7.56
CA ARG A 35 4.15 10.54 8.16
C ARG A 35 2.78 10.35 7.52
N CYS A 36 2.06 11.45 7.26
CA CYS A 36 0.74 11.38 6.64
C CYS A 36 0.75 10.82 5.21
N THR A 37 1.84 11.02 4.46
CA THR A 37 2.01 10.46 3.11
C THR A 37 2.37 8.98 3.18
N VAL A 38 3.25 8.59 4.12
CA VAL A 38 3.59 7.17 4.34
C VAL A 38 2.35 6.38 4.78
N GLN A 39 1.56 6.93 5.71
CA GLN A 39 0.31 6.30 6.16
C GLN A 39 -0.71 6.11 5.03
N HIS A 40 -0.97 7.15 4.23
CA HIS A 40 -1.85 7.01 3.07
C HIS A 40 -1.33 5.96 2.08
N THR A 41 -0.02 5.89 1.84
CA THR A 41 0.57 4.90 0.93
C THR A 41 0.32 3.47 1.43
N PHE A 42 0.40 3.24 2.74
CA PHE A 42 0.15 1.93 3.34
C PHE A 42 -1.33 1.56 3.31
N GLU A 43 -2.21 2.53 3.59
CA GLU A 43 -3.66 2.34 3.53
C GLU A 43 -4.12 2.03 2.10
N ASP A 44 -3.66 2.80 1.12
CA ASP A 44 -3.93 2.56 -0.31
C ASP A 44 -3.49 1.15 -0.72
N HIS A 45 -2.28 0.74 -0.31
CA HIS A 45 -1.76 -0.60 -0.61
C HIS A 45 -2.60 -1.71 0.03
N TRP A 46 -3.04 -1.52 1.28
CA TRP A 46 -3.87 -2.48 1.99
C TRP A 46 -5.24 -2.64 1.33
N ILE A 47 -5.87 -1.52 0.95
CA ILE A 47 -7.17 -1.51 0.24
C ILE A 47 -7.04 -2.24 -1.11
N GLU A 48 -5.99 -1.95 -1.87
CA GLU A 48 -5.73 -2.62 -3.16
C GLU A 48 -5.50 -4.12 -2.97
N GLY A 49 -4.70 -4.51 -1.99
CA GLY A 49 -4.47 -5.90 -1.63
C GLY A 49 -5.76 -6.64 -1.26
N HIS A 50 -6.61 -6.02 -0.43
CA HIS A 50 -7.92 -6.56 -0.06
C HIS A 50 -8.84 -6.73 -1.27
N ALA A 51 -8.95 -5.72 -2.13
CA ALA A 51 -9.77 -5.78 -3.32
C ALA A 51 -9.31 -6.90 -4.26
N ARG A 52 -7.98 -7.06 -4.43
CA ARG A 52 -7.40 -8.15 -5.23
C ARG A 52 -7.72 -9.52 -4.64
N HIS A 53 -7.58 -9.70 -3.33
CA HIS A 53 -7.88 -10.95 -2.66
C HIS A 53 -9.36 -11.34 -2.83
N THR A 54 -10.28 -10.39 -2.61
CA THR A 54 -11.72 -10.60 -2.80
C THR A 54 -12.05 -11.07 -4.21
N ARG A 55 -11.47 -10.43 -5.25
CA ARG A 55 -11.69 -10.83 -6.65
C ARG A 55 -11.23 -12.26 -6.93
N ILE A 56 -10.09 -12.68 -6.36
CA ILE A 56 -9.57 -14.05 -6.52
C ILE A 56 -10.52 -15.05 -5.85
N MET A 57 -10.97 -14.76 -4.62
CA MET A 57 -11.92 -15.63 -3.92
C MET A 57 -13.24 -15.78 -4.68
N GLU A 58 -13.78 -14.69 -5.23
CA GLU A 58 -14.99 -14.73 -6.05
C GLU A 58 -14.80 -15.57 -7.32
N ALA A 59 -13.66 -15.42 -8.00
CA ALA A 59 -13.33 -16.22 -9.18
C ALA A 59 -13.25 -17.72 -8.84
N GLN A 60 -12.57 -18.08 -7.74
CA GLN A 60 -12.51 -19.47 -7.27
C GLN A 60 -13.89 -20.03 -6.91
N ARG A 61 -14.75 -19.23 -6.26
CA ARG A 61 -16.13 -19.62 -5.94
C ARG A 61 -16.96 -19.90 -7.18
N ARG A 62 -16.80 -19.09 -8.25
CA ARG A 62 -17.47 -19.32 -9.54
C ARG A 62 -16.95 -20.58 -10.22
N ALA A 63 -15.64 -20.81 -10.21
CA ALA A 63 -15.02 -22.00 -10.80
C ALA A 63 -15.42 -23.31 -10.09
N ARG A 64 -15.62 -23.30 -8.77
CA ARG A 64 -16.09 -24.48 -8.01
C ARG A 64 -17.57 -24.81 -8.17
N LYS A 65 -18.38 -23.90 -8.73
CA LYS A 65 -19.82 -24.09 -8.96
C LYS A 65 -20.14 -24.54 -10.39
N SER A 66 -19.14 -24.67 -11.24
CA SER A 66 -19.25 -25.18 -12.61
C SER A 66 -18.73 -26.60 -12.70
#